data_AF-A0A139N6Y9-F1
#
_entry.id   AF-A0A139N6Y9-F1
#
_cell.length_a   1.000
_cell.length_b   1.000
_cell.length_c   1.000
_cell.angle_alpha   90.00
_cell.angle_beta   90.00
_cell.angle_gamma   90.00
#
_symmetry.space_group_name_H-M   'P 1'
#
loop_
_entity.id
_entity.type
_entity.pdbx_description
1 polymer ?
#
loop_
_entity_poly.entity_id
_entity_poly.type
_entity_poly.pdbx_seq_one_letter_code
_entity_poly.pdbx_strand_id
1 'polypeptide(L)' 'MITFCFLAAQGGVEPQLTSHAAANMKIGNDKAFLIAVISNALPFIGYPRSLNALRCVNEAADKLK' A
#
# COMPACT_ATOMS: atom_id res chain seq x y z
N MET A 1 -3.54 9.10 -2.20
CA MET A 1 -3.16 8.75 -0.82
C MET A 1 -4.32 8.19 0.02
N ILE A 2 -5.40 8.94 0.30
CA ILE A 2 -6.46 8.48 1.22
C ILE A 2 -7.10 7.13 0.85
N THR A 3 -7.34 6.88 -0.45
CA THR A 3 -7.88 5.61 -0.93
C THR A 3 -6.96 4.42 -0.65
N PHE A 4 -5.63 4.60 -0.76
CA PHE A 4 -4.68 3.55 -0.43
C PHE A 4 -4.77 3.17 1.06
N CYS A 5 -4.89 4.15 1.95
CA CYS A 5 -5.05 3.90 3.39
C CYS A 5 -6.35 3.13 3.68
N PHE A 6 -7.47 3.49 3.06
CA PHE A 6 -8.74 2.78 3.24
C PHE A 6 -8.70 1.36 2.69
N LEU A 7 -8.11 1.14 1.52
CA LEU A 7 -7.98 -0.21 0.96
C LEU A 7 -7.06 -1.10 1.82
N ALA A 8 -5.94 -0.54 2.32
CA ALA A 8 -5.05 -1.25 3.25
C ALA A 8 -5.77 -1.62 4.56
N ALA A 9 -6.60 -0.71 5.08
CA ALA A 9 -7.39 -0.95 6.28
C ALA A 9 -8.55 -1.92 6.05
N GLN A 10 -9.19 -1.93 4.89
CA GLN A 10 -10.34 -2.78 4.58
C GLN A 10 -9.95 -4.27 4.51
N GLY A 11 -8.85 -4.59 3.82
CA GLY A 11 -8.42 -5.97 3.55
C GLY A 11 -9.31 -6.70 2.53
N GLY A 12 -8.80 -7.79 1.94
CA GLY A 12 -9.53 -8.56 0.91
C GLY A 12 -9.74 -7.82 -0.41
N VAL A 13 -9.00 -6.74 -0.62
CA VAL A 13 -9.06 -5.85 -1.79
C VAL A 13 -7.65 -5.63 -2.38
N GLU A 14 -6.80 -6.65 -2.31
CA GLU A 14 -5.40 -6.58 -2.70
C GLU A 14 -5.17 -6.16 -4.16
N PRO A 15 -5.96 -6.59 -5.17
CA PRO A 15 -5.82 -6.08 -6.53
C PRO A 15 -6.00 -4.56 -6.64
N GLN A 16 -6.98 -4.00 -5.91
CA GLN A 16 -7.25 -2.56 -5.84
C GLN A 16 -6.15 -1.84 -5.05
N LEU A 17 -5.68 -2.46 -3.96
CA LEU A 17 -4.58 -1.90 -3.18
C LEU A 17 -3.29 -1.80 -4.00
N THR A 18 -2.95 -2.83 -4.79
CA THR A 18 -1.79 -2.84 -5.69
C THR A 18 -1.95 -1.78 -6.80
N SER A 19 -3.13 -1.63 -7.42
CA SER A 19 -3.34 -0.61 -8.45
C SER A 19 -3.23 0.81 -7.91
N HIS A 20 -3.77 1.06 -6.71
CA HIS A 20 -3.63 2.34 -6.03
C HIS A 20 -2.21 2.61 -5.52
N ALA A 21 -1.45 1.58 -5.12
CA ALA A 21 -0.03 1.72 -4.80
C ALA A 21 0.77 2.18 -6.03
N ALA A 22 0.56 1.54 -7.18
CA ALA A 22 1.21 1.93 -8.43
C ALA A 22 0.83 3.36 -8.86
N ALA A 23 -0.44 3.73 -8.72
CA ALA A 23 -0.91 5.09 -9.02
C ALA A 23 -0.25 6.13 -8.11
N ASN A 24 -0.06 5.85 -6.82
CA ASN A 24 0.66 6.75 -5.90
C ASN A 24 2.12 6.94 -6.33
N MET A 25 2.82 5.87 -6.75
CA MET A 25 4.21 5.99 -7.23
C MET A 25 4.32 6.83 -8.49
N LYS A 26 3.36 6.73 -9.42
CA LYS A 26 3.32 7.55 -10.64
C LYS A 26 3.13 9.05 -10.39
N ILE A 27 2.60 9.43 -9.22
CA ILE A 27 2.40 10.83 -8.83
C ILE A 27 3.43 11.33 -7.80
N GLY A 28 4.55 10.60 -7.64
CA GLY A 28 5.69 11.03 -6.83
C GLY A 28 5.76 10.46 -5.41
N ASN A 29 4.76 9.69 -4.97
CA ASN A 29 4.81 9.00 -3.68
C ASN A 29 5.54 7.66 -3.84
N ASP A 30 6.86 7.68 -3.65
CA ASP A 30 7.70 6.51 -3.87
C ASP A 30 7.38 5.31 -2.95
N LYS A 31 8.03 4.18 -3.23
CA LYS A 31 7.89 2.95 -2.46
C LYS A 31 8.18 3.14 -0.97
N ALA A 32 9.23 3.90 -0.64
CA ALA A 32 9.65 4.10 0.75
C ALA A 32 8.59 4.89 1.53
N PHE A 33 8.01 5.91 0.90
CA PHE A 33 6.92 6.69 1.45
C PHE A 33 5.68 5.82 1.74
N LEU A 34 5.28 4.95 0.81
CA LEU A 34 4.14 4.05 1.05
C LEU A 34 4.40 3.05 2.20
N ILE A 35 5.64 2.56 2.34
CA ILE A 35 6.04 1.71 3.47
C ILE A 35 5.94 2.49 4.79
N ALA A 36 6.35 3.75 4.82
CA ALA A 36 6.23 4.60 6.00
C ALA A 36 4.75 4.83 6.38
N VAL A 37 3.87 5.04 5.39
CA VAL A 37 2.42 5.15 5.60
C VAL A 37 1.85 3.85 6.19
N ILE A 38 2.21 2.68 5.65
CA ILE A 38 1.78 1.38 6.21
C ILE A 38 2.29 1.21 7.64
N SER A 39 3.54 1.61 7.91
CA SER A 39 4.15 1.50 9.24
C SER A 39 3.44 2.38 10.27
N ASN A 40 3.04 3.59 9.88
CA ASN A 40 2.23 4.46 10.72
C ASN A 40 0.82 3.89 10.97
N ALA A 41 0.25 3.20 9.98
CA ALA A 41 -1.06 2.57 10.10
C ALA A 41 -1.07 1.27 10.92
N LEU A 42 0.10 0.65 11.15
CA LEU A 42 0.24 -0.66 11.80
C LEU A 42 -0.50 -0.77 13.15
N PRO A 43 -0.45 0.21 14.07
CA PRO A 43 -1.18 0.14 15.34
C PRO A 43 -2.71 0.10 15.16
N PHE A 44 -3.22 0.56 14.02
CA PHE A 44 -4.65 0.67 13.75
C PHE A 44 -5.22 -0.49 12.95
N ILE A 45 -4.41 -1.10 12.07
CA ILE A 45 -4.86 -2.17 11.16
C ILE A 45 -4.23 -3.54 11.44
N GLY A 46 -3.21 -3.60 12.31
CA GLY A 46 -2.52 -4.81 12.73
C GLY A 46 -1.59 -5.42 11.67
N TYR A 47 -0.73 -6.34 12.11
CA TYR A 47 0.27 -6.99 11.26
C TYR A 47 -0.31 -7.67 10.01
N PRO A 48 -1.41 -8.46 10.07
CA PRO A 48 -1.89 -9.17 8.89
C PRO A 48 -2.20 -8.24 7.71
N ARG A 49 -2.86 -7.11 7.97
CA ARG A 49 -3.22 -6.14 6.92
C ARG A 49 -2.01 -5.33 6.46
N SER A 50 -1.14 -4.91 7.39
CA SER A 50 0.10 -4.24 7.03
C SER A 50 1.01 -5.11 6.15
N LEU A 51 1.13 -6.40 6.44
CA LEU A 51 1.93 -7.34 5.65
C LEU A 51 1.33 -7.56 4.25
N ASN A 52 0.00 -7.69 4.13
CA ASN A 52 -0.66 -7.72 2.83
C ASN A 52 -0.41 -6.44 2.02
N ALA A 53 -0.48 -5.27 2.68
CA ALA A 53 -0.20 -3.99 2.04
C ALA A 53 1.26 -3.88 1.57
N LEU A 54 2.23 -4.36 2.36
CA LEU A 54 3.64 -4.40 1.96
C LEU A 54 3.85 -5.27 0.72
N ARG A 55 3.20 -6.44 0.66
CA ARG A 55 3.22 -7.29 -0.54
C ARG A 55 2.67 -6.54 -1.76
N CYS A 56 1.50 -5.90 -1.65
CA CYS A 56 0.91 -5.11 -2.72
C CYS A 56 1.82 -3.96 -3.19
N VAL A 57 2.49 -3.26 -2.26
CA VAL A 57 3.46 -2.19 -2.59
C VAL A 57 4.67 -2.76 -3.34
N ASN A 58 5.19 -3.92 -2.94
CA ASN A 58 6.30 -4.58 -3.65
C ASN A 58 5.89 -4.98 -5.08
N GLU A 59 4.73 -5.63 -5.25
CA GLU A 59 4.21 -6.00 -6.57
C GLU A 59 3.97 -4.80 -7.47
N ALA A 60 3.46 -3.69 -6.92
CA ALA A 60 3.27 -2.45 -7.65
C ALA A 60 4.60 -1.85 -8.11
N ALA A 61 5.61 -1.82 -7.24
CA ALA A 61 6.94 -1.33 -7.58
C ALA A 61 7.62 -2.19 -8.66
N ASP A 62 7.47 -3.51 -8.60
CA ASP A 62 8.05 -4.42 -9.60
C ASP A 62 7.43 -4.25 -10.99
N LYS A 63 6.15 -3.86 -11.08
CA LYS A 63 5.47 -3.57 -12.35
C LYS A 63 5.81 -2.19 -12.95
N LEU A 64 6.46 -1.32 -12.19
CA LEU A 64 6.85 0.03 -12.62
C LEU A 64 8.33 0.16 -12.99
N LYS A 65 9.12 -0.90 -12.75
CA LYS A 65 10.44 -1.07 -13.36
C LYS A 65 10.28 -1.29 -14.85
#